data_AF-A0A257NS84-F1
#
_entry.id   AF-A0A257NS84-F1
#
_cell.length_a   1.000
_cell.length_b   1.000
_cell.length_c   1.000
_cell.angle_alpha   90.00
_cell.angle_beta   90.00
_cell.angle_gamma   90.00
#
_symmetry.space_group_name_H-M   'P 1'
#
loop_
_entity.id
_entity.type
_entity.pdbx_description
1 polymer ?
#
loop_
_entity_poly.entity_id
_entity_poly.type
_entity_poly.pdbx_seq_one_letter_code
_entity_poly.pdbx_strand_id
1 'polypeptide(L)'
;MAAALLVFLALLFLYEQFRIALAIMVAPMLAVGGVFTGLWLAGQTLNITALMGMIMIVGIVTEVAVFYFSELMVLRNSTGAVPAPLSIPMLIDAGSNRIRPIAMTTLAAILALLPLGLGLGQGSAMQQPLAVAIISGLVIQMPLVLIVMPVVYRLLLGRKALASPM
;
A
#
# COMPACT_ATOMS: atom_id res chain seq x y z
N MET A 1 14.87 5.54 8.29
CA MET A 1 15.15 6.07 6.93
C MET A 1 15.94 5.09 6.06
N ALA A 2 16.95 4.38 6.58
CA ALA A 2 17.66 3.34 5.83
C ALA A 2 16.73 2.28 5.18
N ALA A 3 15.69 1.83 5.91
CA ALA A 3 14.71 0.86 5.38
C ALA A 3 13.96 1.39 4.15
N ALA A 4 13.51 2.65 4.16
CA ALA A 4 12.82 3.25 3.01
C ALA A 4 13.74 3.35 1.78
N LEU A 5 15.00 3.70 1.99
CA LEU A 5 16.00 3.80 0.92
C LEU A 5 16.30 2.42 0.32
N LEU A 6 16.43 1.39 1.14
CA LEU A 6 16.62 0.00 0.66
C LEU A 6 15.41 -0.51 -0.12
N VAL A 7 14.19 -0.26 0.37
CA VAL A 7 12.95 -0.61 -0.34
C VAL A 7 12.89 0.13 -1.68
N PHE A 8 13.23 1.42 -1.70
CA PHE A 8 13.25 2.20 -2.94
C PHE A 8 14.25 1.65 -3.96
N LEU A 9 15.48 1.32 -3.53
CA LEU A 9 16.49 0.72 -4.40
C LEU A 9 16.06 -0.66 -4.93
N ALA A 10 15.47 -1.50 -4.08
CA ALA A 10 14.96 -2.80 -4.49
C ALA A 10 13.83 -2.65 -5.54
N LEU A 11 12.90 -1.72 -5.35
CA LEU A 11 11.84 -1.43 -6.33
C LEU A 11 12.40 -0.87 -7.64
N LEU A 12 13.40 0.01 -7.57
CA LEU A 12 14.06 0.57 -8.74
C LEU A 12 14.74 -0.54 -9.55
N PHE A 13 15.39 -1.48 -8.88
CA PHE A 13 15.99 -2.65 -9.53
C PHE A 13 14.93 -3.60 -10.10
N LEU A 14 13.82 -3.81 -9.39
CA LEU A 14 12.75 -4.72 -9.82
C LEU A 14 12.00 -4.24 -11.06
N TYR A 15 11.72 -2.93 -11.14
CA TYR A 15 10.89 -2.36 -12.21
C TYR A 15 11.69 -1.59 -13.27
N GLU A 16 12.99 -1.34 -13.05
CA GLU A 16 13.87 -0.53 -13.89
C GLU A 16 13.32 0.87 -14.25
N GLN A 17 12.33 1.34 -13.49
CA GLN A 17 11.61 2.59 -13.76
C GLN A 17 11.41 3.40 -12.48
N PHE A 18 12.07 4.56 -12.45
CA PHE A 18 12.01 5.50 -11.32
C PHE A 18 10.57 5.96 -11.00
N ARG A 19 9.72 6.10 -12.03
CA ARG A 19 8.33 6.55 -11.88
C ARG A 19 7.46 5.54 -11.14
N ILE A 20 7.65 4.24 -11.41
CA ILE A 20 6.94 3.15 -10.73
C ILE A 20 7.38 3.09 -9.27
N ALA A 21 8.70 3.06 -9.03
CA ALA A 21 9.25 3.03 -7.68
C ALA A 21 8.76 4.20 -6.82
N LEU A 22 8.72 5.42 -7.38
CA LEU A 22 8.24 6.61 -6.68
C LEU A 22 6.73 6.53 -6.39
N ALA A 23 5.92 6.07 -7.33
CA ALA A 23 4.48 5.90 -7.12
C ALA A 23 4.17 4.87 -6.01
N ILE A 24 4.90 3.75 -5.98
CA ILE A 24 4.77 2.73 -4.92
C ILE A 24 5.17 3.30 -3.56
N MET A 25 6.24 4.11 -3.48
CA MET A 25 6.75 4.66 -2.22
C MET A 25 5.83 5.69 -1.56
N VAL A 26 4.98 6.37 -2.33
CA VAL A 26 4.05 7.36 -1.77
C VAL A 26 2.99 6.71 -0.88
N ALA A 27 2.52 5.50 -1.22
CA ALA A 27 1.49 4.80 -0.44
C ALA A 27 1.90 4.50 1.02
N PRO A 28 3.04 3.83 1.32
CA PRO A 28 3.46 3.55 2.69
C PRO A 28 3.80 4.82 3.47
N MET A 29 4.36 5.85 2.81
CA MET A 29 4.62 7.15 3.46
C MET A 29 3.33 7.81 3.97
N LEU A 30 2.26 7.76 3.17
CA LEU A 30 0.94 8.28 3.58
C LEU A 30 0.27 7.37 4.63
N ALA A 31 0.44 6.06 4.53
CA ALA A 31 -0.14 5.10 5.47
C ALA A 31 0.41 5.27 6.90
N VAL A 32 1.68 5.64 7.04
CA VAL A 32 2.27 5.98 8.35
C VAL A 32 1.50 7.12 9.03
N GLY A 33 1.08 8.15 8.29
CA GLY A 33 0.22 9.21 8.82
C GLY A 33 -1.10 8.67 9.38
N GLY A 34 -1.66 7.65 8.72
CA GLY A 34 -2.83 6.94 9.21
C GLY A 34 -2.63 6.25 10.56
N VAL A 35 -1.45 5.65 10.77
CA VAL A 35 -1.10 5.02 12.05
C VAL A 35 -1.07 6.04 13.18
N PHE A 36 -0.50 7.23 12.95
CA PHE A 36 -0.52 8.32 13.92
C PHE A 36 -1.95 8.72 14.30
N THR A 37 -2.84 8.86 13.31
CA THR A 37 -4.25 9.20 13.57
C THR A 37 -4.96 8.09 14.36
N GLY A 38 -4.66 6.82 14.08
CA GLY A 38 -5.26 5.68 14.79
C GLY A 38 -4.83 5.58 16.25
N LEU A 39 -3.54 5.76 16.54
CA LEU A 39 -3.01 5.80 17.90
C LEU A 39 -3.63 6.96 18.70
N TRP A 40 -3.74 8.15 18.08
CA TRP A 40 -4.34 9.31 18.71
C TRP A 40 -5.82 9.08 19.05
N LEU A 41 -6.61 8.52 18.13
CA LEU A 41 -8.02 8.18 18.36
C LEU A 41 -8.22 7.11 19.44
N ALA A 42 -7.31 6.15 19.54
CA ALA A 42 -7.34 5.11 20.57
C ALA A 42 -6.78 5.56 21.93
N GLY A 43 -6.28 6.80 22.04
CA GLY A 43 -5.63 7.31 23.25
C GLY A 43 -4.34 6.56 23.61
N GLN A 44 -3.68 5.92 22.64
CA GLN A 44 -2.48 5.13 22.85
C GLN A 44 -1.21 5.97 22.59
N THR A 45 -0.17 5.68 23.35
CA THR A 45 1.12 6.37 23.22
C THR A 45 1.98 5.75 22.13
N LEU A 46 2.83 6.59 21.54
CA LEU A 46 3.84 6.14 20.58
C LEU A 46 5.01 5.53 21.35
N ASN A 47 4.94 4.22 21.56
CA ASN A 47 5.96 3.41 22.23
C ASN A 47 6.68 2.48 21.24
N ILE A 48 7.57 1.62 21.75
CA ILE A 48 8.33 0.68 20.92
C ILE A 48 7.41 -0.32 20.19
N THR A 49 6.32 -0.77 20.82
CA THR A 49 5.40 -1.73 20.18
C THR A 49 4.57 -1.07 19.07
N ALA A 50 4.17 0.19 19.24
CA ALA A 50 3.57 1.01 18.18
C ALA A 50 4.55 1.25 17.01
N LEU A 51 5.84 1.48 17.30
CA LEU A 51 6.89 1.61 16.29
C LEU A 51 7.06 0.35 15.45
N MET A 52 7.01 -0.83 16.08
CA MET A 52 7.00 -2.11 15.38
C MET A 52 5.79 -2.22 14.44
N GLY A 53 4.60 -1.83 14.92
CA GLY A 53 3.38 -1.79 14.11
C GLY A 53 3.49 -0.85 12.90
N MET A 54 4.08 0.34 13.07
CA MET A 54 4.33 1.27 11.96
C MET A 54 5.26 0.67 10.89
N ILE A 55 6.35 0.00 11.32
CA ILE A 55 7.28 -0.66 10.39
C ILE A 55 6.57 -1.78 9.62
N MET A 56 5.76 -2.58 10.30
CA MET A 56 4.94 -3.63 9.68
C MET A 56 4.00 -3.05 8.61
N ILE A 57 3.32 -1.94 8.91
CA ILE A 57 2.45 -1.26 7.95
C ILE A 57 3.22 -0.79 6.73
N VAL A 58 4.41 -0.20 6.89
CA VAL A 58 5.24 0.18 5.74
C VAL A 58 5.50 -1.01 4.82
N GLY A 59 5.80 -2.18 5.38
CA GLY A 59 5.99 -3.42 4.62
C GLY A 59 4.73 -3.91 3.91
N ILE A 60 3.63 -4.09 4.65
CA ILE A 60 2.36 -4.61 4.13
C ILE A 60 1.82 -3.74 3.00
N VAL A 61 1.85 -2.40 3.18
CA VAL A 61 1.38 -1.46 2.16
C VAL A 61 2.24 -1.52 0.91
N THR A 62 3.56 -1.66 1.08
CA THR A 62 4.48 -1.80 -0.05
C THR A 62 4.20 -3.09 -0.83
N GLU A 63 4.00 -4.21 -0.14
CA GLU A 63 3.66 -5.50 -0.75
C GLU A 63 2.38 -5.40 -1.58
N VAL A 64 1.31 -4.83 -1.00
CA VAL A 64 0.03 -4.65 -1.69
C VAL A 64 0.17 -3.75 -2.93
N ALA A 65 0.97 -2.68 -2.85
CA ALA A 65 1.25 -1.79 -3.99
C ALA A 65 2.07 -2.48 -5.10
N VAL A 66 3.07 -3.31 -4.73
CA VAL A 66 3.85 -4.12 -5.67
C VAL A 66 2.94 -5.10 -6.42
N PHE A 67 2.06 -5.80 -5.70
CA PHE A 67 1.11 -6.74 -6.33
C PHE A 67 0.14 -6.05 -7.29
N TYR A 68 -0.30 -4.82 -6.97
CA TYR A 68 -1.10 -4.01 -7.88
C TYR A 68 -0.33 -3.67 -9.17
N PHE A 69 0.89 -3.17 -9.05
CA PHE A 69 1.71 -2.83 -10.22
C PHE A 69 2.11 -4.05 -11.05
N SER A 70 2.34 -5.19 -10.40
CA SER A 70 2.57 -6.45 -11.10
C SER A 70 1.37 -6.85 -11.95
N GLU A 71 0.13 -6.69 -11.45
CA GLU A 71 -1.08 -6.95 -12.24
C GLU A 71 -1.17 -6.02 -13.45
N LEU A 72 -0.89 -4.73 -13.23
CA LEU A 72 -0.88 -3.75 -14.30
C LEU A 72 0.15 -4.09 -15.38
N MET A 73 1.32 -4.59 -15.00
CA MET A 73 2.33 -5.03 -15.95
C MET A 73 1.90 -6.27 -16.73
N VAL A 74 1.25 -7.23 -16.08
CA VAL A 74 0.65 -8.40 -16.75
C VAL A 74 -0.39 -7.96 -17.77
N LEU A 75 -1.32 -7.08 -17.39
CA LEU A 75 -2.35 -6.54 -18.29
C LEU A 75 -1.74 -5.78 -19.48
N ARG A 76 -0.65 -5.04 -19.27
CA ARG A 76 0.07 -4.34 -20.35
C ARG A 76 0.77 -5.29 -21.32
N ASN A 77 1.25 -6.43 -20.82
CA ASN A 77 1.96 -7.43 -21.62
C ASN A 77 1.01 -8.45 -22.27
N SER A 78 -0.21 -8.63 -21.75
CA SER A 78 -1.22 -9.53 -22.34
C SER A 78 -1.84 -8.99 -23.65
N THR A 79 -1.65 -7.70 -23.96
CA THR A 79 -2.19 -7.04 -25.16
C THR A 79 -1.43 -7.33 -26.48
N GLY A 80 -0.46 -8.25 -26.48
CA GLY A 80 0.28 -8.68 -27.68
C GLY A 80 1.78 -8.35 -27.66
N ALA A 81 2.43 -8.44 -28.82
CA ALA A 81 3.90 -8.31 -28.95
C ALA A 81 4.46 -6.90 -28.68
N VAL A 82 3.60 -5.88 -28.69
CA VAL A 82 3.96 -4.49 -28.36
C VAL A 82 3.24 -4.11 -27.05
N PRO A 83 3.95 -3.70 -25.99
CA PRO A 83 3.32 -3.26 -24.76
C PRO A 83 2.34 -2.12 -25.06
N ALA A 84 1.06 -2.31 -24.74
CA ALA A 84 0.06 -1.28 -25.01
C ALA A 84 0.43 0.02 -24.28
N PRO A 85 0.11 1.19 -24.88
CA PRO A 85 0.22 2.46 -24.19
C PRO A 85 -0.66 2.42 -22.94
N LEU A 86 -0.15 3.00 -21.85
CA LEU A 86 -0.88 3.00 -20.59
C LEU A 86 -2.22 3.71 -20.77
N SER A 87 -3.31 3.01 -20.48
CA SER A 87 -4.66 3.55 -20.57
C SER A 87 -5.32 3.61 -19.19
N ILE A 88 -6.28 4.52 -19.02
CA ILE A 88 -7.08 4.61 -17.78
C ILE A 88 -7.85 3.29 -17.51
N PRO A 89 -8.47 2.65 -18.52
CA PRO A 89 -9.11 1.35 -18.33
C PRO A 89 -8.17 0.31 -17.71
N MET A 90 -6.91 0.23 -18.15
CA MET A 90 -5.94 -0.72 -17.58
C MET A 90 -5.64 -0.49 -16.08
N LEU A 91 -5.60 0.77 -15.63
CA LEU A 91 -5.44 1.10 -14.20
C LEU A 91 -6.67 0.66 -13.40
N ILE A 92 -7.86 0.82 -13.97
CA ILE A 92 -9.12 0.41 -13.34
C ILE A 92 -9.20 -1.13 -13.27
N ASP A 93 -8.86 -1.83 -14.35
CA ASP A 93 -8.90 -3.29 -14.42
C ASP A 93 -7.90 -3.92 -13.43
N ALA A 94 -6.68 -3.39 -13.35
CA ALA A 94 -5.69 -3.82 -12.36
C ALA A 94 -6.22 -3.66 -10.92
N GLY A 95 -6.91 -2.56 -10.64
CA GLY A 95 -7.53 -2.32 -9.34
C GLY A 95 -8.71 -3.24 -9.06
N SER A 96 -9.57 -3.47 -10.05
CA SER A 96 -10.71 -4.37 -9.96
C SER A 96 -10.28 -5.81 -9.67
N ASN A 97 -9.22 -6.28 -10.32
CA ASN A 97 -8.67 -7.62 -10.09
C ASN A 97 -8.07 -7.79 -8.69
N ARG A 98 -7.56 -6.69 -8.10
CA ARG A 98 -6.88 -6.70 -6.80
C ARG A 98 -7.78 -6.33 -5.62
N ILE A 99 -8.95 -5.72 -5.85
CA ILE A 99 -9.82 -5.29 -4.75
C ILE A 99 -10.26 -6.46 -3.86
N ARG A 100 -10.57 -7.62 -4.46
CA ARG A 100 -10.99 -8.83 -3.71
C ARG A 100 -9.83 -9.40 -2.87
N PRO A 101 -8.64 -9.67 -3.43
CA PRO A 101 -7.48 -10.06 -2.64
C PRO A 101 -7.11 -9.08 -1.53
N ILE A 102 -7.06 -7.77 -1.82
CA ILE A 102 -6.67 -6.74 -0.85
C ILE A 102 -7.69 -6.64 0.28
N ALA A 103 -8.98 -6.70 -0.03
CA ALA A 103 -10.03 -6.72 0.99
C ALA A 103 -9.91 -7.97 1.88
N MET A 104 -9.69 -9.14 1.28
CA MET A 104 -9.56 -10.41 2.01
C MET A 104 -8.42 -10.36 3.03
N THR A 105 -7.21 -9.94 2.62
CA THR A 105 -6.05 -9.87 3.52
C THR A 105 -6.24 -8.80 4.60
N THR A 106 -6.78 -7.65 4.22
CA THR A 106 -7.06 -6.54 5.15
C THR A 106 -8.06 -6.95 6.21
N LEU A 107 -9.19 -7.56 5.82
CA LEU A 107 -10.22 -8.00 6.74
C LEU A 107 -9.74 -9.12 7.65
N ALA A 108 -9.01 -10.11 7.11
CA ALA A 108 -8.46 -11.19 7.91
C ALA A 108 -7.50 -10.67 8.99
N ALA A 109 -6.60 -9.75 8.63
CA ALA A 109 -5.65 -9.16 9.57
C ALA A 109 -6.35 -8.28 10.63
N ILE A 110 -7.36 -7.48 10.24
CA ILE A 110 -8.15 -6.69 11.18
C ILE A 110 -8.87 -7.59 12.16
N LEU A 111 -9.56 -8.64 11.71
CA LEU A 111 -10.28 -9.58 12.57
C LEU A 111 -9.35 -10.34 13.52
N ALA A 112 -8.16 -10.73 13.06
CA ALA A 112 -7.15 -11.38 13.89
C ALA A 112 -6.61 -10.47 15.00
N LEU A 113 -6.45 -9.17 14.71
CA LEU A 113 -5.90 -8.18 15.65
C LEU A 113 -6.97 -7.46 16.47
N LEU A 114 -8.25 -7.57 16.09
CA LEU A 114 -9.37 -6.91 16.75
C LEU A 114 -9.42 -7.18 18.27
N PRO A 115 -9.35 -8.44 18.78
CA PRO A 115 -9.41 -8.68 20.23
C PRO A 115 -8.23 -8.03 20.96
N LEU A 116 -7.05 -8.03 20.33
CA LEU A 116 -5.83 -7.44 20.88
C LEU A 116 -5.93 -5.91 20.94
N GLY A 117 -6.49 -5.28 19.90
CA GLY A 117 -6.72 -3.83 19.85
C GLY A 117 -7.78 -3.36 20.86
N LEU A 118 -8.77 -4.21 21.15
CA LEU A 118 -9.79 -3.97 22.18
C LEU A 118 -9.29 -4.24 23.60
N GLY A 119 -8.06 -4.72 23.78
CA GLY A 119 -7.50 -5.02 25.10
C GLY A 119 -8.03 -6.31 25.72
N LEU A 120 -8.66 -7.19 24.94
CA LEU A 120 -9.22 -8.46 25.43
C LEU A 120 -8.11 -9.50 25.57
N GLY A 121 -7.82 -9.93 26.81
CA GLY A 121 -6.86 -10.99 27.12
C GLY A 121 -5.73 -10.58 28.06
N GLN A 122 -5.04 -11.56 28.64
CA GLN A 122 -3.88 -11.30 29.49
C GLN A 122 -2.70 -10.77 28.67
N GLY A 123 -2.03 -9.73 29.15
CA GLY A 123 -0.90 -9.10 28.43
C GLY A 123 -1.32 -8.16 27.27
N SER A 124 -2.62 -7.94 27.06
CA SER A 124 -3.15 -7.11 25.98
C SER A 124 -2.64 -5.67 26.05
N ALA A 125 -2.47 -5.09 27.24
CA ALA A 125 -2.00 -3.72 27.43
C ALA A 125 -0.64 -3.43 26.76
N MET A 126 0.25 -4.42 26.66
CA MET A 126 1.57 -4.23 26.04
C MET A 126 1.52 -4.28 24.50
N GLN A 127 0.60 -5.09 23.97
CA GLN A 127 0.45 -5.33 22.53
C GLN A 127 -0.68 -4.53 21.87
N GLN A 128 -1.54 -3.89 22.67
CA GLN A 128 -2.64 -3.06 22.18
C GLN A 128 -2.16 -1.92 21.27
N PRO A 129 -1.07 -1.18 21.57
CA PRO A 129 -0.56 -0.15 20.65
C PRO A 129 -0.09 -0.71 19.31
N LEU A 130 0.45 -1.94 19.30
CA LEU A 130 0.84 -2.63 18.07
C LEU A 130 -0.39 -2.97 17.22
N ALA A 131 -1.43 -3.53 17.83
CA ALA A 131 -2.67 -3.89 17.13
C ALA A 131 -3.38 -2.66 16.57
N VAL A 132 -3.51 -1.59 17.35
CA VAL A 132 -4.11 -0.32 16.92
C VAL A 132 -3.33 0.28 15.76
N ALA A 133 -1.99 0.27 15.83
CA ALA A 133 -1.13 0.78 14.77
C ALA A 133 -1.35 0.03 13.45
N ILE A 134 -1.42 -1.30 13.50
CA ILE A 134 -1.64 -2.12 12.30
C ILE A 134 -3.08 -1.93 11.78
N ILE A 135 -4.10 -2.02 12.63
CA ILE A 135 -5.51 -1.90 12.18
C ILE A 135 -5.75 -0.55 11.50
N SER A 136 -5.28 0.54 12.08
CA SER A 136 -5.44 1.88 11.50
C SER A 136 -4.72 2.05 10.17
N GLY A 137 -3.49 1.54 10.05
CA GLY A 137 -2.75 1.53 8.80
C GLY A 137 -3.44 0.71 7.71
N LEU A 138 -3.96 -0.48 8.06
CA LEU A 138 -4.69 -1.36 7.14
C LEU A 138 -6.01 -0.74 6.65
N VAL A 139 -6.73 -0.02 7.49
CA VAL A 139 -7.96 0.69 7.06
C VAL A 139 -7.64 1.76 6.02
N ILE A 140 -6.52 2.47 6.22
CA ILE A 140 -6.11 3.58 5.35
C ILE A 140 -5.38 3.08 4.09
N GLN A 141 -4.74 1.91 4.12
CA GLN A 141 -3.98 1.40 2.96
C GLN A 141 -4.85 1.14 1.73
N MET A 142 -6.06 0.64 1.93
CA MET A 142 -6.91 0.16 0.84
C MET A 142 -7.26 1.30 -0.13
N PRO A 143 -7.77 2.46 0.31
CA PRO A 143 -7.98 3.59 -0.59
C PRO A 143 -6.66 4.20 -1.08
N LEU A 144 -5.58 4.16 -0.29
CA LEU A 144 -4.28 4.68 -0.71
C LEU A 144 -3.72 3.90 -1.92
N VAL A 145 -3.75 2.57 -1.90
CA VAL A 145 -3.20 1.77 -3.00
C VAL A 145 -4.16 1.73 -4.20
N LEU A 146 -5.47 1.64 -3.98
CA LEU A 146 -6.43 1.51 -5.09
C LEU A 146 -6.75 2.82 -5.80
N ILE A 147 -6.61 3.97 -5.12
CA ILE A 147 -7.00 5.28 -5.66
C ILE A 147 -5.80 6.22 -5.74
N VAL A 148 -5.13 6.47 -4.61
CA VAL A 148 -4.09 7.50 -4.55
C VAL A 148 -2.87 7.11 -5.39
N MET A 149 -2.40 5.87 -5.24
CA MET A 149 -1.23 5.35 -5.95
C MET A 149 -1.37 5.40 -7.49
N PRO A 150 -2.48 4.92 -8.12
CA PRO A 150 -2.62 5.00 -9.58
C PRO A 150 -2.79 6.44 -10.07
N VAL A 151 -3.40 7.33 -9.27
CA VAL A 151 -3.48 8.76 -9.59
C VAL A 151 -2.10 9.39 -9.59
N VAL A 152 -1.28 9.12 -8.57
CA VAL A 152 0.11 9.60 -8.49
C VAL A 152 0.92 9.07 -9.67
N TYR A 153 0.81 7.78 -9.99
CA TYR A 153 1.50 7.20 -11.14
C TYR A 153 1.11 7.89 -12.45
N ARG A 154 -0.19 8.13 -12.67
CA ARG A 154 -0.69 8.86 -13.85
C ARG A 154 -0.12 10.28 -13.94
N LEU A 155 -0.04 10.99 -12.82
CA LEU A 155 0.52 12.34 -12.78
C LEU A 155 2.01 12.34 -13.15
N LEU A 156 2.77 11.34 -12.70
CA LEU A 156 4.20 11.18 -13.01
C LEU A 156 4.48 10.84 -14.47
N LEU A 157 3.55 10.18 -15.16
CA LEU A 157 3.67 9.85 -16.59
C LEU A 157 3.43 11.04 -17.53
N GLY A 158 2.66 12.04 -17.09
CA GLY A 158 2.32 13.22 -17.87
C GLY A 158 1.29 12.95 -18.99
N ARG A 159 0.56 13.99 -19.40
CA ARG A 159 -0.55 13.93 -20.40
C ARG A 159 -0.15 13.36 -21.77
N LYS A 160 1.14 13.36 -22.13
CA LYS A 160 1.63 12.93 -23.45
C LYS A 160 1.56 11.41 -23.69
N ALA A 161 1.54 10.58 -22.65
CA ALA A 161 1.54 9.12 -22.79
C ALA A 161 0.16 8.51 -23.16
N LEU A 162 -0.92 9.30 -23.08
CA LEU A 162 -2.30 8.87 -23.35
C LEU A 162 -2.79 9.27 -24.77
N ALA A 163 -1.93 9.91 -25.56
CA ALA A 163 -2.31 10.57 -26.82
C ALA A 163 -1.78 9.88 -28.09
N SER A 164 -1.47 8.58 -28.08
CA SER A 164 -1.23 7.84 -29.33
C SER A 164 -2.37 6.88 -29.67
N PRO A 165 -3.49 7.38 -30.22
CA PRO A 165 -4.22 6.66 -31.24
C PRO A 165 -3.54 6.97 -32.59
N MET A 166 -2.76 6.04 -33.11
CA MET A 166 -2.49 5.92 -34.54
C MET A 166 -2.84 4.52 -34.96
#